data_AF-A0AAW8W385-F1
#
_entry.id   AF-A0AAW8W385-F1
#
_cell.length_a   1.000
_cell.length_b   1.000
_cell.length_c   1.000
_cell.angle_alpha   90.00
_cell.angle_beta   90.00
_cell.angle_gamma   90.00
#
_symmetry.space_group_name_H-M   'P 1'
#
loop_
_entity.id
_entity.type
_entity.pdbx_description
1 polymer ?
#
loop_
_entity_poly.entity_id
_entity_poly.type
_entity_poly.pdbx_seq_one_letter_code
_entity_poly.pdbx_strand_id
1 'polypeptide(L)'
;MRHRASRWVALGVAVLAGSLWTTNVTASTTNSTSTTGSQVTQTAAQEYPIGEVEMPYALLYRDGQLDKSYLVPQAPKSLTVAQLADQDYLDQIMAGLPADQAEMFESLQSSLEDFLEDPVVLKPGERIVDFLVSREADNEEMTWTADEFKELMGLQAFQDAWFLSQIAQYQVKGMTEAAHADLVTNYQQNLRPRLSRLWELAQPEGMSEDKFIDAMDMMIMDKQAFDKYTIPGMRDPLMLRYGVTNDSPETLSQWNPARSEKLMLERMEAPMTDYLTKDAAGTYRIDGFVLSMMAGVLGDVDPIIPPDPGEPEPTPEPTPEPTPEPAPEPDPDPNPDPDPDGNGNAGGGDGVAAKGTVVTATRKIGLYRTKNFTTQTRRQWYAKKARPDRPMFVVTGYARTAKGTLRYQVRDVNHQSKTRGLTGYVTAKAAYVTPTYYQGRHAVVTVINPQGANAYRQKNLTQKVRHFRQGQVVKVKRIVHHRLTTRFVLTDGTYLTANKKLVQAGKRQSVQKIRVRRAIYRYQTADFTQRKQRYTAGQTLKVVGWAYSHPTDLTQGSTLRYRVAGGYVTANAQYVQVIK
;
A
#
# COMPACT_ATOMS: atom_id res chain seq x y z
N MET A 1 -15.47 -4.46 9.27
CA MET A 1 -14.29 -5.31 9.58
C MET A 1 -13.45 -5.55 8.34
N ARG A 2 -12.36 -4.82 8.14
CA ARG A 2 -12.08 -3.40 8.40
C ARG A 2 -10.95 -3.05 7.40
N HIS A 3 -10.93 -1.78 7.02
CA HIS A 3 -10.03 -0.99 6.16
C HIS A 3 -8.67 -1.56 5.72
N ARG A 4 -8.24 -1.13 4.54
CA ARG A 4 -6.82 -0.83 4.29
C ARG A 4 -6.76 0.60 3.78
N ALA A 5 -6.25 1.51 4.60
CA ALA A 5 -5.70 2.76 4.11
C ALA A 5 -4.29 2.51 3.50
N SER A 6 -3.65 3.61 3.08
CA SER A 6 -2.19 3.76 2.99
C SER A 6 -1.42 2.89 4.00
N ARG A 7 -0.27 2.34 3.59
CA ARG A 7 0.54 1.46 4.45
C ARG A 7 1.83 2.10 4.97
N TRP A 8 2.26 3.24 4.43
CA TRP A 8 3.45 3.96 4.91
C TRP A 8 3.14 5.23 5.67
N VAL A 9 2.07 5.96 5.32
CA VAL A 9 1.52 7.04 6.16
C VAL A 9 0.64 6.46 7.27
N ALA A 10 1.00 5.27 7.79
CA ALA A 10 0.14 4.47 8.67
C ALA A 10 0.06 4.98 10.12
N LEU A 11 0.72 6.10 10.40
CA LEU A 11 0.69 6.83 11.67
C LEU A 11 0.03 8.20 11.52
N GLY A 12 0.33 8.93 10.43
CA GLY A 12 -0.32 10.19 10.08
C GLY A 12 -1.77 10.05 9.57
N VAL A 13 -2.08 8.96 8.84
CA VAL A 13 -3.35 8.79 8.09
C VAL A 13 -4.20 7.59 8.54
N ALA A 14 -3.60 6.43 8.88
CA ALA A 14 -4.39 5.18 8.94
C ALA A 14 -5.43 5.09 10.08
N VAL A 15 -5.40 5.99 11.08
CA VAL A 15 -6.43 6.08 12.12
C VAL A 15 -7.78 6.51 11.53
N LEU A 16 -7.79 7.42 10.56
CA LEU A 16 -8.95 8.21 10.14
C LEU A 16 -10.03 7.44 9.38
N ALA A 17 -9.70 6.25 8.87
CA ALA A 17 -10.68 5.31 8.33
C ALA A 17 -10.91 4.09 9.24
N GLY A 18 -10.04 3.83 10.23
CA GLY A 18 -10.03 2.59 10.99
C GLY A 18 -11.08 2.53 12.11
N SER A 19 -11.30 3.66 12.78
CA SER A 19 -12.13 3.82 13.97
C SER A 19 -13.25 4.83 13.70
N LEU A 20 -14.50 4.40 13.91
CA LEU A 20 -15.76 5.08 13.55
C LEU A 20 -16.02 5.14 12.02
N TRP A 21 -17.25 5.52 11.64
CA TRP A 21 -17.73 5.82 10.27
C TRP A 21 -17.54 4.74 9.18
N THR A 22 -18.47 3.76 9.09
CA THR A 22 -18.52 2.79 7.97
C THR A 22 -19.91 2.64 7.33
N THR A 23 -20.27 3.43 6.30
CA THR A 23 -21.49 3.18 5.47
C THR A 23 -21.48 3.76 4.04
N ASN A 24 -21.26 2.87 3.07
CA ASN A 24 -21.97 2.74 1.77
C ASN A 24 -22.16 3.95 0.81
N VAL A 25 -21.52 3.81 -0.38
CA VAL A 25 -22.10 4.02 -1.74
C VAL A 25 -22.39 5.49 -2.15
N THR A 26 -22.02 6.02 -3.33
CA THR A 26 -21.58 5.48 -4.65
C THR A 26 -20.48 6.38 -5.27
N ALA A 27 -19.81 5.94 -6.34
CA ALA A 27 -18.83 6.74 -7.10
C ALA A 27 -19.41 7.37 -8.39
N SER A 28 -18.79 8.46 -8.85
CA SER A 28 -18.81 8.98 -10.23
C SER A 28 -17.49 9.70 -10.54
N THR A 29 -17.09 9.78 -11.82
CA THR A 29 -15.73 10.20 -12.23
C THR A 29 -15.75 11.06 -13.51
N THR A 30 -14.89 12.08 -13.58
CA THR A 30 -14.61 12.82 -14.83
C THR A 30 -13.11 13.11 -14.94
N ASN A 31 -12.53 13.09 -16.15
CA ASN A 31 -11.09 13.27 -16.38
C ASN A 31 -10.77 14.71 -16.82
N SER A 32 -9.55 15.20 -16.56
CA SER A 32 -8.87 16.18 -17.43
C SER A 32 -7.34 16.09 -17.37
N THR A 33 -6.78 15.59 -18.48
CA THR A 33 -5.55 16.00 -19.19
C THR A 33 -4.48 16.83 -18.46
N SER A 34 -3.24 16.33 -18.44
CA SER A 34 -2.02 17.06 -18.04
C SER A 34 -1.15 17.49 -19.23
N THR A 35 -0.38 18.57 -19.06
CA THR A 35 0.46 19.20 -20.10
C THR A 35 1.96 19.05 -19.79
N THR A 36 2.82 19.16 -20.81
CA THR A 36 4.26 18.83 -20.76
C THR A 36 5.18 20.01 -20.40
N GLY A 37 6.20 19.76 -19.59
CA GLY A 37 7.35 20.66 -19.31
C GLY A 37 7.83 20.49 -17.85
N SER A 38 9.12 20.43 -17.52
CA SER A 38 10.36 20.52 -18.32
C SER A 38 11.45 19.59 -17.75
N GLN A 39 12.53 19.36 -18.50
CA GLN A 39 13.67 18.57 -18.00
C GLN A 39 14.59 19.40 -17.10
N VAL A 40 15.02 18.82 -15.97
CA VAL A 40 16.15 19.28 -15.16
C VAL A 40 17.16 18.14 -15.07
N THR A 41 18.46 18.48 -15.07
CA THR A 41 19.58 17.53 -15.08
C THR A 41 19.57 16.64 -13.83
N GLN A 42 19.55 15.32 -14.01
CA GLN A 42 19.50 14.37 -12.90
C GLN A 42 20.89 14.03 -12.38
N THR A 43 21.26 14.60 -11.23
CA THR A 43 22.26 14.00 -10.34
C THR A 43 21.75 12.66 -9.82
N ALA A 44 22.64 11.68 -9.62
CA ALA A 44 22.26 10.34 -9.18
C ALA A 44 21.68 10.34 -7.75
N ALA A 45 20.77 9.41 -7.47
CA ALA A 45 20.25 9.18 -6.12
C ALA A 45 21.23 8.33 -5.29
N GLN A 46 21.33 8.62 -4.00
CA GLN A 46 22.22 8.00 -3.03
C GLN A 46 21.44 7.08 -2.08
N GLU A 47 22.06 5.97 -1.68
CA GLU A 47 21.50 5.02 -0.71
C GLU A 47 22.02 5.30 0.71
N TYR A 48 21.10 5.29 1.67
CA TYR A 48 21.34 5.55 3.08
C TYR A 48 21.00 4.27 3.85
N PRO A 49 21.99 3.44 4.23
CA PRO A 49 21.75 2.22 4.98
C PRO A 49 21.27 2.56 6.39
N ILE A 50 20.06 2.12 6.74
CA ILE A 50 19.49 2.34 8.08
C ILE A 50 19.94 1.22 9.01
N GLY A 51 20.56 1.58 10.13
CA GLY A 51 20.95 0.64 11.21
C GLY A 51 20.15 0.81 12.50
N GLU A 52 19.50 1.98 12.68
CA GLU A 52 18.69 2.31 13.84
C GLU A 52 17.41 3.04 13.42
N VAL A 53 16.33 2.86 14.18
CA VAL A 53 15.07 3.57 14.02
C VAL A 53 14.71 4.22 15.35
N GLU A 54 14.51 5.54 15.38
CA GLU A 54 13.88 6.18 16.53
C GLU A 54 12.38 5.87 16.53
N MET A 55 11.83 5.56 17.71
CA MET A 55 10.42 5.21 17.85
C MET A 55 9.52 6.40 17.50
N PRO A 56 8.37 6.17 16.81
CA PRO A 56 7.49 7.26 16.40
C PRO A 56 6.99 8.12 17.56
N TYR A 57 7.03 9.44 17.34
CA TYR A 57 6.65 10.46 18.32
C TYR A 57 5.86 11.59 17.66
N ALA A 58 4.97 12.23 18.39
CA ALA A 58 4.36 13.48 17.98
C ALA A 58 5.27 14.66 18.37
N LEU A 59 5.57 15.53 17.40
CA LEU A 59 6.39 16.72 17.62
C LEU A 59 5.52 17.83 18.21
N LEU A 60 5.79 18.23 19.45
CA LEU A 60 5.00 19.26 20.15
C LEU A 60 5.85 20.52 20.38
N TYR A 61 5.34 21.68 19.96
CA TYR A 61 5.90 22.98 20.39
C TYR A 61 5.19 23.44 21.67
N ARG A 62 5.95 23.64 22.75
CA ARG A 62 5.47 24.09 24.06
C ARG A 62 6.56 24.94 24.73
N ASP A 63 6.17 26.02 25.41
CA ASP A 63 7.08 26.89 26.19
C ASP A 63 8.34 27.39 25.44
N GLY A 64 8.23 27.57 24.12
CA GLY A 64 9.33 28.02 23.26
C GLY A 64 10.29 26.91 22.81
N GLN A 65 9.98 25.63 23.07
CA GLN A 65 10.80 24.47 22.73
C GLN A 65 10.02 23.43 21.92
N LEU A 66 10.75 22.57 21.21
CA LEU A 66 10.23 21.40 20.50
C LEU A 66 10.50 20.14 21.33
N ASP A 67 9.44 19.43 21.71
CA ASP A 67 9.50 18.18 22.48
C ASP A 67 9.04 16.97 21.65
N LYS A 68 9.53 15.78 22.02
CA LYS A 68 9.25 14.50 21.36
C LYS A 68 8.30 13.65 22.23
N SER A 69 7.01 13.76 21.95
CA SER A 69 5.97 12.97 22.64
C SER A 69 5.86 11.57 22.03
N TYR A 70 6.68 10.63 22.49
CA TYR A 70 6.72 9.24 21.98
C TYR A 70 5.38 8.52 22.16
N LEU A 71 4.89 7.84 21.12
CA LEU A 71 3.58 7.18 21.14
C LEU A 71 3.52 6.00 22.12
N VAL A 72 4.65 5.29 22.30
CA VAL A 72 4.81 4.26 23.34
C VAL A 72 5.87 4.75 24.33
N PRO A 73 5.52 5.64 25.28
CA PRO A 73 6.50 6.35 26.11
C PRO A 73 7.25 5.46 27.10
N GLN A 74 6.80 4.21 27.31
CA GLN A 74 7.47 3.22 28.16
C GLN A 74 8.34 2.22 27.38
N ALA A 75 8.37 2.29 26.04
CA ALA A 75 9.29 1.51 25.21
C ALA A 75 10.66 2.22 25.08
N PRO A 76 11.71 1.51 24.62
CA PRO A 76 12.97 2.14 24.24
C PRO A 76 12.75 3.25 23.19
N LYS A 77 13.41 4.40 23.35
CA LYS A 77 13.26 5.55 22.41
C LYS A 77 13.76 5.25 20.99
N SER A 78 14.58 4.23 20.81
CA SER A 78 15.05 3.75 19.51
C SER A 78 15.34 2.25 19.55
N LEU A 79 15.37 1.64 18.38
CA LEU A 79 15.63 0.22 18.17
C LEU A 79 16.59 0.05 16.98
N THR A 80 17.65 -0.74 17.15
CA THR A 80 18.50 -1.15 16.03
C THR A 80 17.77 -2.14 15.12
N VAL A 81 18.19 -2.25 13.85
CA VAL A 81 17.66 -3.26 12.92
C VAL A 81 17.88 -4.69 13.43
N ALA A 82 18.94 -4.92 14.22
CA ALA A 82 19.18 -6.18 14.91
C ALA A 82 18.12 -6.47 16.00
N GLN A 83 17.80 -5.47 16.84
CA GLN A 83 16.74 -5.59 17.86
C GLN A 83 15.34 -5.73 17.24
N LEU A 84 15.08 -5.11 16.09
CA LEU A 84 13.83 -5.30 15.34
C LEU A 84 13.70 -6.69 14.70
N ALA A 85 14.80 -7.44 14.58
CA ALA A 85 14.79 -8.84 14.14
C ALA A 85 14.73 -9.85 15.32
N ASP A 86 14.97 -9.41 16.55
CA ASP A 86 15.02 -10.24 17.75
C ASP A 86 13.64 -10.30 18.43
N GLN A 87 12.90 -11.38 18.15
CA GLN A 87 11.56 -11.58 18.70
C GLN A 87 11.58 -11.82 20.22
N ASP A 88 12.63 -12.43 20.79
CA ASP A 88 12.72 -12.67 22.24
C ASP A 88 12.95 -11.34 22.98
N TYR A 89 13.68 -10.39 22.38
CA TYR A 89 13.84 -9.03 22.87
C TYR A 89 12.55 -8.19 22.77
N LEU A 90 11.81 -8.32 21.66
CA LEU A 90 10.55 -7.60 21.44
C LEU A 90 9.42 -8.12 22.35
N ASP A 91 9.33 -9.44 22.57
CA ASP A 91 8.43 -10.04 23.57
C ASP A 91 8.75 -9.55 25.00
N GLN A 92 10.02 -9.36 25.35
CA GLN A 92 10.42 -8.77 26.63
C GLN A 92 9.97 -7.32 26.79
N ILE A 93 10.02 -6.49 25.73
CA ILE A 93 9.46 -5.14 25.76
C ILE A 93 7.94 -5.21 25.95
N MET A 94 7.23 -5.99 25.12
CA MET A 94 5.77 -6.10 25.20
C MET A 94 5.28 -6.62 26.56
N ALA A 95 5.99 -7.55 27.19
CA ALA A 95 5.68 -8.04 28.54
C ALA A 95 5.87 -6.99 29.65
N GLY A 96 6.63 -5.92 29.41
CA GLY A 96 6.80 -4.79 30.32
C GLY A 96 5.82 -3.63 30.11
N LEU A 97 5.07 -3.62 29.00
CA LEU A 97 4.18 -2.51 28.64
C LEU A 97 2.75 -2.68 29.21
N PRO A 98 2.05 -1.58 29.53
CA PRO A 98 0.59 -1.55 29.67
C PRO A 98 -0.11 -2.09 28.42
N ALA A 99 -1.26 -2.75 28.57
CA ALA A 99 -1.88 -3.53 27.49
C ALA A 99 -2.26 -2.70 26.23
N ASP A 100 -2.62 -1.44 26.42
CA ASP A 100 -2.88 -0.45 25.35
C ASP A 100 -1.59 -0.03 24.63
N GLN A 101 -0.51 0.18 25.38
CA GLN A 101 0.82 0.44 24.83
C GLN A 101 1.42 -0.81 24.15
N ALA A 102 1.11 -2.01 24.61
CA ALA A 102 1.54 -3.27 24.00
C ALA A 102 0.84 -3.54 22.65
N GLU A 103 -0.49 -3.37 22.56
CA GLU A 103 -1.22 -3.46 21.27
C GLU A 103 -0.72 -2.41 20.27
N MET A 104 -0.41 -1.19 20.76
CA MET A 104 0.21 -0.16 19.94
C MET A 104 1.64 -0.55 19.50
N PHE A 105 2.47 -1.10 20.39
CA PHE A 105 3.83 -1.52 20.07
C PHE A 105 3.88 -2.68 19.04
N GLU A 106 3.03 -3.71 19.16
CA GLU A 106 2.90 -4.78 18.15
C GLU A 106 2.54 -4.19 16.77
N SER A 107 1.60 -3.24 16.74
CA SER A 107 1.18 -2.53 15.52
C SER A 107 2.31 -1.69 14.93
N LEU A 108 3.12 -1.03 15.76
CA LEU A 108 4.29 -0.25 15.31
C LEU A 108 5.39 -1.17 14.78
N GLN A 109 5.78 -2.23 15.50
CA GLN A 109 6.77 -3.22 15.05
C GLN A 109 6.45 -3.71 13.63
N SER A 110 5.20 -4.14 13.40
CA SER A 110 4.73 -4.60 12.09
C SER A 110 4.78 -3.54 10.99
N SER A 111 4.89 -2.25 11.33
CA SER A 111 5.10 -1.14 10.40
C SER A 111 6.59 -0.79 10.23
N LEU A 112 7.41 -0.98 11.26
CA LEU A 112 8.87 -0.76 11.21
C LEU A 112 9.58 -1.87 10.41
N GLU A 113 9.25 -3.14 10.65
CA GLU A 113 9.75 -4.29 9.88
C GLU A 113 9.46 -4.12 8.38
N ASP A 114 8.20 -3.82 8.06
CA ASP A 114 7.72 -3.57 6.71
C ASP A 114 8.47 -2.33 6.12
N PHE A 115 8.71 -1.26 6.90
CA PHE A 115 9.40 -0.05 6.42
C PHE A 115 10.86 -0.35 6.02
N LEU A 116 11.54 -1.24 6.74
CA LEU A 116 12.94 -1.61 6.51
C LEU A 116 13.13 -2.59 5.33
N GLU A 117 12.07 -3.13 4.70
CA GLU A 117 12.17 -3.99 3.50
C GLU A 117 12.78 -3.29 2.26
N ASP A 118 12.77 -1.96 2.24
CA ASP A 118 13.23 -1.13 1.14
C ASP A 118 14.23 -0.07 1.63
N PRO A 119 15.43 0.07 1.02
CA PRO A 119 16.41 1.04 1.49
C PRO A 119 15.91 2.47 1.37
N VAL A 120 16.48 3.37 2.17
CA VAL A 120 16.25 4.82 2.04
C VAL A 120 17.16 5.32 0.92
N VAL A 121 16.57 5.66 -0.22
CA VAL A 121 17.30 6.12 -1.42
C VAL A 121 16.77 7.51 -1.78
N LEU A 122 17.63 8.52 -1.67
CA LEU A 122 17.27 9.93 -1.80
C LEU A 122 17.98 10.59 -2.98
N LYS A 123 17.30 11.52 -3.66
CA LYS A 123 17.94 12.50 -4.54
C LYS A 123 18.52 13.64 -3.70
N PRO A 124 19.55 14.37 -4.17
CA PRO A 124 20.03 15.57 -3.48
C PRO A 124 18.90 16.58 -3.25
N GLY A 125 18.71 17.02 -2.01
CA GLY A 125 17.63 17.96 -1.63
C GLY A 125 16.21 17.38 -1.69
N GLU A 126 16.04 16.06 -1.71
CA GLU A 126 14.71 15.43 -1.72
C GLU A 126 13.98 15.66 -0.39
N ARG A 127 12.85 16.36 -0.44
CA ARG A 127 11.99 16.67 0.72
C ARG A 127 11.34 15.40 1.28
N ILE A 128 10.98 15.40 2.57
CA ILE A 128 10.23 14.28 3.18
C ILE A 128 8.95 13.97 2.37
N VAL A 129 8.21 15.00 1.94
CA VAL A 129 6.98 14.82 1.16
C VAL A 129 7.21 14.06 -0.16
N ASP A 130 8.29 14.36 -0.88
CA ASP A 130 8.61 13.72 -2.16
C ASP A 130 9.10 12.28 -1.94
N PHE A 131 9.88 12.04 -0.88
CA PHE A 131 10.30 10.71 -0.45
C PHE A 131 9.09 9.83 -0.09
N LEU A 132 8.17 10.31 0.77
CA LEU A 132 7.00 9.53 1.20
C LEU A 132 6.06 9.19 0.04
N VAL A 133 5.75 10.17 -0.82
CA VAL A 133 4.88 9.96 -2.00
C VAL A 133 5.55 9.02 -3.01
N SER A 134 6.85 9.16 -3.27
CA SER A 134 7.56 8.24 -4.18
C SER A 134 7.72 6.82 -3.62
N ARG A 135 7.71 6.64 -2.29
CA ARG A 135 7.72 5.33 -1.60
C ARG A 135 6.35 4.63 -1.60
N GLU A 136 5.24 5.40 -1.62
CA GLU A 136 3.87 4.87 -1.84
C GLU A 136 3.51 4.71 -3.33
N ALA A 137 4.25 5.29 -4.29
CA ALA A 137 3.93 5.23 -5.73
C ALA A 137 3.92 3.82 -6.37
N ASP A 138 4.32 2.78 -5.62
CA ASP A 138 4.13 1.36 -5.94
C ASP A 138 2.70 0.84 -5.72
N ASN A 139 1.84 1.65 -5.12
CA ASN A 139 0.48 1.31 -4.73
C ASN A 139 -0.50 1.70 -5.85
N GLU A 140 -1.00 0.73 -6.63
CA GLU A 140 -2.01 0.95 -7.70
C GLU A 140 -3.34 1.57 -7.21
N GLU A 141 -3.47 1.87 -5.92
CA GLU A 141 -4.65 2.46 -5.26
C GLU A 141 -4.41 3.88 -4.68
N MET A 142 -3.21 4.50 -4.82
CA MET A 142 -2.91 5.86 -4.34
C MET A 142 -2.47 6.82 -5.48
N THR A 143 -2.89 8.09 -5.44
CA THR A 143 -2.73 9.04 -6.55
C THR A 143 -2.27 10.46 -6.18
N TRP A 144 -2.01 10.77 -4.91
CA TRP A 144 -1.62 12.12 -4.49
C TRP A 144 -0.28 12.56 -5.10
N THR A 145 -0.23 13.82 -5.54
CA THR A 145 1.01 14.58 -5.70
C THR A 145 1.60 14.93 -4.32
N ALA A 146 2.87 15.37 -4.31
CA ALA A 146 3.51 15.87 -3.09
C ALA A 146 2.67 16.99 -2.42
N ASP A 147 2.19 17.97 -3.19
CA ASP A 147 1.48 19.11 -2.63
C ASP A 147 0.08 18.74 -2.10
N GLU A 148 -0.67 17.84 -2.76
CA GLU A 148 -1.93 17.30 -2.23
C GLU A 148 -1.73 16.51 -0.93
N PHE A 149 -0.67 15.70 -0.85
CA PHE A 149 -0.36 14.93 0.35
C PHE A 149 0.08 15.84 1.52
N LYS A 150 0.89 16.86 1.23
CA LYS A 150 1.29 17.92 2.17
C LYS A 150 0.10 18.72 2.70
N GLU A 151 -0.81 19.13 1.81
CA GLU A 151 -2.03 19.83 2.18
C GLU A 151 -2.92 18.98 3.08
N LEU A 152 -3.10 17.68 2.77
CA LEU A 152 -3.84 16.74 3.61
C LEU A 152 -3.27 16.64 5.03
N MET A 153 -1.94 16.62 5.19
CA MET A 153 -1.29 16.59 6.50
C MET A 153 -1.39 17.91 7.26
N GLY A 154 -1.28 19.06 6.58
CA GLY A 154 -1.55 20.37 7.19
C GLY A 154 -2.98 20.49 7.71
N LEU A 155 -3.96 20.08 6.89
CA LEU A 155 -5.38 20.04 7.27
C LEU A 155 -5.65 19.05 8.42
N GLN A 156 -4.92 17.95 8.51
CA GLN A 156 -5.08 17.02 9.62
C GLN A 156 -4.49 17.55 10.93
N ALA A 157 -3.30 18.16 10.89
CA ALA A 157 -2.71 18.84 12.06
C ALA A 157 -3.61 19.99 12.54
N PHE A 158 -4.27 20.71 11.61
CA PHE A 158 -5.33 21.68 11.95
C PHE A 158 -6.50 21.00 12.67
N GLN A 159 -7.07 19.94 12.10
CA GLN A 159 -8.27 19.27 12.63
C GLN A 159 -8.02 18.64 14.02
N ASP A 160 -6.89 17.95 14.20
CA ASP A 160 -6.53 17.30 15.45
C ASP A 160 -6.38 18.33 16.58
N ALA A 161 -5.62 19.42 16.32
CA ALA A 161 -5.47 20.53 17.24
C ALA A 161 -6.79 21.29 17.49
N TRP A 162 -7.67 21.37 16.50
CA TRP A 162 -9.00 21.96 16.65
C TRP A 162 -9.87 21.14 17.61
N PHE A 163 -9.92 19.80 17.46
CA PHE A 163 -10.66 18.95 18.40
C PHE A 163 -10.07 18.99 19.81
N LEU A 164 -8.73 18.90 19.96
CA LEU A 164 -8.07 18.97 21.26
C LEU A 164 -8.35 20.31 21.98
N SER A 165 -8.16 21.44 21.28
CA SER A 165 -8.42 22.77 21.85
C SER A 165 -9.89 23.01 22.15
N GLN A 166 -10.80 22.79 21.20
CA GLN A 166 -12.20 23.19 21.37
C GLN A 166 -12.96 22.29 22.35
N ILE A 167 -12.72 20.97 22.35
CA ILE A 167 -13.32 20.08 23.37
C ILE A 167 -12.81 20.48 24.77
N ALA A 168 -11.53 20.83 24.89
CA ALA A 168 -10.96 21.26 26.17
C ALA A 168 -11.49 22.64 26.63
N GLN A 169 -11.61 23.62 25.73
CA GLN A 169 -12.23 24.92 26.04
C GLN A 169 -13.70 24.76 26.47
N TYR A 170 -14.43 23.83 25.86
CA TYR A 170 -15.80 23.48 26.25
C TYR A 170 -15.87 22.81 27.63
N GLN A 171 -14.91 21.94 27.97
CA GLN A 171 -14.76 21.36 29.31
C GLN A 171 -14.44 22.42 30.37
N VAL A 172 -13.47 23.32 30.12
CA VAL A 172 -13.11 24.43 31.01
C VAL A 172 -14.30 25.39 31.24
N LYS A 173 -15.14 25.62 30.22
CA LYS A 173 -16.38 26.39 30.32
C LYS A 173 -17.58 25.60 30.91
N GLY A 174 -17.33 24.45 31.54
CA GLY A 174 -18.34 23.69 32.29
C GLY A 174 -19.39 22.99 31.44
N MET A 175 -19.11 22.72 30.15
CA MET A 175 -19.97 21.95 29.23
C MET A 175 -21.42 22.47 29.10
N THR A 176 -21.60 23.79 29.24
CA THR A 176 -22.89 24.48 29.19
C THR A 176 -23.41 24.68 27.75
N GLU A 177 -24.70 24.99 27.58
CA GLU A 177 -25.28 25.37 26.27
C GLU A 177 -24.54 26.56 25.63
N ALA A 178 -24.15 27.57 26.43
CA ALA A 178 -23.38 28.72 25.95
C ALA A 178 -21.97 28.30 25.48
N ALA A 179 -21.30 27.43 26.24
CA ALA A 179 -20.00 26.88 25.85
C ALA A 179 -20.10 26.03 24.56
N HIS A 180 -21.22 25.34 24.35
CA HIS A 180 -21.48 24.60 23.12
C HIS A 180 -21.73 25.55 21.93
N ALA A 181 -22.50 26.62 22.13
CA ALA A 181 -22.76 27.63 21.10
C ALA A 181 -21.46 28.36 20.66
N ASP A 182 -20.55 28.65 21.59
CA ASP A 182 -19.21 29.16 21.28
C ASP A 182 -18.44 28.18 20.38
N LEU A 183 -18.46 26.89 20.72
CA LEU A 183 -17.77 25.83 19.97
C LEU A 183 -18.36 25.64 18.56
N VAL A 184 -19.69 25.65 18.42
CA VAL A 184 -20.38 25.61 17.13
C VAL A 184 -20.05 26.83 16.28
N THR A 185 -19.95 28.01 16.89
CA THR A 185 -19.54 29.25 16.20
C THR A 185 -18.10 29.13 15.70
N ASN A 186 -17.18 28.64 16.53
CA ASN A 186 -15.79 28.40 16.13
C ASN A 186 -15.69 27.36 15.00
N TYR A 187 -16.44 26.25 15.11
CA TYR A 187 -16.52 25.20 14.09
C TYR A 187 -16.94 25.76 12.73
N GLN A 188 -18.05 26.50 12.69
CA GLN A 188 -18.60 27.10 11.47
C GLN A 188 -17.63 28.08 10.80
N GLN A 189 -16.82 28.80 11.58
CA GLN A 189 -15.83 29.77 11.08
C GLN A 189 -14.52 29.12 10.62
N ASN A 190 -14.01 28.12 11.33
CA ASN A 190 -12.61 27.68 11.22
C ASN A 190 -12.41 26.30 10.61
N LEU A 191 -13.18 25.28 11.05
CA LEU A 191 -13.01 23.90 10.59
C LEU A 191 -14.00 23.54 9.48
N ARG A 192 -15.28 23.91 9.61
CA ARG A 192 -16.34 23.58 8.64
C ARG A 192 -16.00 24.00 7.20
N PRO A 193 -15.42 25.20 6.93
CA PRO A 193 -15.06 25.59 5.55
C PRO A 193 -13.95 24.73 4.93
N ARG A 194 -13.16 24.01 5.74
CA ARG A 194 -12.07 23.14 5.28
C ARG A 194 -12.53 21.72 4.95
N LEU A 195 -13.72 21.31 5.39
CA LEU A 195 -14.18 19.91 5.30
C LEU A 195 -14.34 19.40 3.86
N SER A 196 -14.80 20.22 2.93
CA SER A 196 -14.88 19.87 1.50
C SER A 196 -13.51 19.46 0.94
N ARG A 197 -12.48 20.27 1.20
CA ARG A 197 -11.11 20.02 0.72
C ARG A 197 -10.46 18.83 1.44
N LEU A 198 -10.69 18.69 2.74
CA LEU A 198 -10.28 17.51 3.50
C LEU A 198 -10.91 16.22 2.95
N TRP A 199 -12.20 16.25 2.57
CA TRP A 199 -12.88 15.11 1.93
C TRP A 199 -12.33 14.81 0.53
N GLU A 200 -12.12 15.84 -0.30
CA GLU A 200 -11.59 15.73 -1.66
C GLU A 200 -10.19 15.07 -1.68
N LEU A 201 -9.34 15.45 -0.71
CA LEU A 201 -8.01 14.88 -0.53
C LEU A 201 -8.05 13.48 0.09
N ALA A 202 -8.79 13.27 1.19
CA ALA A 202 -8.80 12.01 1.93
C ALA A 202 -9.60 10.87 1.23
N GLN A 203 -10.56 11.22 0.38
CA GLN A 203 -11.45 10.31 -0.38
C GLN A 203 -12.00 9.11 0.42
N PRO A 204 -12.68 9.34 1.57
CA PRO A 204 -13.10 8.27 2.49
C PRO A 204 -14.00 7.22 1.82
N GLU A 205 -13.60 5.94 1.90
CA GLU A 205 -14.20 4.83 1.14
C GLU A 205 -15.74 4.73 1.27
N GLY A 206 -16.45 5.22 0.26
CA GLY A 206 -17.90 5.07 0.14
C GLY A 206 -18.73 6.11 0.89
N MET A 207 -18.14 7.23 1.30
CA MET A 207 -18.86 8.40 1.83
C MET A 207 -18.79 9.53 0.80
N SER A 208 -19.93 10.11 0.39
CA SER A 208 -19.97 11.32 -0.44
C SER A 208 -19.71 12.57 0.41
N GLU A 209 -19.27 13.66 -0.22
CA GLU A 209 -18.95 14.93 0.44
C GLU A 209 -20.08 15.41 1.36
N ASP A 210 -21.32 15.47 0.84
CA ASP A 210 -22.50 15.86 1.61
C ASP A 210 -22.64 15.03 2.89
N LYS A 211 -22.50 13.70 2.80
CA LYS A 211 -22.63 12.78 3.94
C LYS A 211 -21.50 12.93 4.96
N PHE A 212 -20.32 13.38 4.53
CA PHE A 212 -19.19 13.65 5.41
C PHE A 212 -19.41 14.95 6.18
N ILE A 213 -19.85 16.01 5.49
CA ILE A 213 -20.18 17.30 6.09
C ILE A 213 -21.40 17.16 7.01
N ASP A 214 -22.48 16.49 6.59
CA ASP A 214 -23.65 16.17 7.41
C ASP A 214 -23.28 15.42 8.70
N ALA A 215 -22.31 14.48 8.63
CA ALA A 215 -21.86 13.72 9.79
C ALA A 215 -21.04 14.57 10.76
N MET A 216 -20.18 15.47 10.26
CA MET A 216 -19.44 16.43 11.08
C MET A 216 -20.37 17.47 11.71
N ASP A 217 -21.31 18.01 10.94
CA ASP A 217 -22.34 18.94 11.42
C ASP A 217 -23.21 18.27 12.50
N MET A 218 -23.64 17.02 12.32
CA MET A 218 -24.36 16.27 13.36
C MET A 218 -23.50 16.07 14.61
N MET A 219 -22.24 15.68 14.46
CA MET A 219 -21.33 15.43 15.59
C MET A 219 -21.00 16.68 16.40
N ILE A 220 -21.04 17.87 15.78
CA ILE A 220 -20.52 19.11 16.37
C ILE A 220 -21.62 20.14 16.68
N MET A 221 -22.75 20.14 15.94
CA MET A 221 -23.86 21.06 16.19
C MET A 221 -24.96 20.51 17.11
N ASP A 222 -25.08 19.18 17.28
CA ASP A 222 -25.97 18.59 18.29
C ASP A 222 -25.20 18.31 19.58
N LYS A 223 -25.55 19.02 20.66
CA LYS A 223 -24.87 18.91 21.95
C LYS A 223 -24.97 17.51 22.57
N GLN A 224 -26.08 16.80 22.39
CA GLN A 224 -26.24 15.45 22.94
C GLN A 224 -25.38 14.44 22.20
N ALA A 225 -25.21 14.59 20.88
CA ALA A 225 -24.27 13.80 20.09
C ALA A 225 -22.81 14.17 20.43
N PHE A 226 -22.52 15.46 20.62
CA PHE A 226 -21.19 15.95 20.97
C PHE A 226 -20.72 15.39 22.33
N ASP A 227 -21.49 15.61 23.39
CA ASP A 227 -21.21 15.14 24.75
C ASP A 227 -21.06 13.61 24.83
N LYS A 228 -21.89 12.87 24.08
CA LYS A 228 -22.01 11.41 24.20
C LYS A 228 -21.09 10.62 23.26
N TYR A 229 -20.77 11.16 22.09
CA TYR A 229 -20.04 10.43 21.04
C TYR A 229 -18.81 11.18 20.55
N THR A 230 -18.85 12.49 20.35
CA THR A 230 -17.73 13.24 19.78
C THR A 230 -16.59 13.40 20.77
N ILE A 231 -16.88 13.68 22.05
CA ILE A 231 -15.84 13.74 23.09
C ILE A 231 -15.09 12.40 23.23
N PRO A 232 -15.73 11.28 23.62
CA PRO A 232 -15.03 9.99 23.76
C PRO A 232 -14.58 9.37 22.42
N GLY A 233 -15.18 9.80 21.31
CA GLY A 233 -14.86 9.30 19.96
C GLY A 233 -13.69 10.01 19.26
N MET A 234 -13.40 11.27 19.64
CA MET A 234 -12.32 12.07 19.05
C MET A 234 -11.23 12.45 20.06
N ARG A 235 -11.59 13.04 21.22
CA ARG A 235 -10.60 13.58 22.18
C ARG A 235 -9.70 12.49 22.74
N ASP A 236 -10.28 11.44 23.29
CA ASP A 236 -9.50 10.45 24.04
C ASP A 236 -8.55 9.65 23.12
N PRO A 237 -8.96 9.25 21.89
CA PRO A 237 -8.03 8.74 20.87
C PRO A 237 -6.93 9.75 20.47
N LEU A 238 -7.26 11.04 20.28
CA LEU A 238 -6.25 12.06 19.94
C LEU A 238 -5.25 12.28 21.09
N MET A 239 -5.71 12.32 22.34
CA MET A 239 -4.84 12.45 23.52
C MET A 239 -3.85 11.29 23.63
N LEU A 240 -4.30 10.05 23.38
CA LEU A 240 -3.41 8.88 23.30
C LEU A 240 -2.42 9.01 22.13
N ARG A 241 -2.92 9.36 20.93
CA ARG A 241 -2.12 9.45 19.70
C ARG A 241 -1.01 10.51 19.78
N TYR A 242 -1.26 11.64 20.41
CA TYR A 242 -0.26 12.71 20.62
C TYR A 242 0.52 12.57 21.96
N GLY A 243 0.30 11.49 22.72
CA GLY A 243 0.96 11.24 24.03
C GLY A 243 0.57 12.21 25.16
N VAL A 244 -0.41 13.08 24.94
CA VAL A 244 -0.88 14.11 25.88
C VAL A 244 -1.99 13.64 26.82
N THR A 245 -2.01 12.34 27.15
CA THR A 245 -3.00 11.72 28.04
C THR A 245 -3.03 12.30 29.45
N ASN A 246 -1.93 12.92 29.89
CA ASN A 246 -1.79 13.56 31.20
C ASN A 246 -2.02 15.09 31.19
N ASP A 247 -2.21 15.72 30.02
CA ASP A 247 -2.47 17.16 29.95
C ASP A 247 -3.87 17.50 30.47
N SER A 248 -3.97 18.56 31.28
CA SER A 248 -5.24 19.06 31.79
C SER A 248 -6.08 19.75 30.70
N PRO A 249 -7.40 19.91 30.87
CA PRO A 249 -8.22 20.71 29.94
C PRO A 249 -7.69 22.13 29.73
N GLU A 250 -7.12 22.77 30.75
CA GLU A 250 -6.51 24.10 30.65
C GLU A 250 -5.27 24.08 29.74
N THR A 251 -4.48 23.01 29.78
CA THR A 251 -3.31 22.82 28.90
C THR A 251 -3.73 22.49 27.47
N LEU A 252 -4.67 21.54 27.31
CA LEU A 252 -5.22 21.18 26.00
C LEU A 252 -5.94 22.37 25.33
N SER A 253 -6.55 23.27 26.11
CA SER A 253 -7.23 24.47 25.60
C SER A 253 -6.33 25.42 24.81
N GLN A 254 -5.00 25.32 25.00
CA GLN A 254 -3.97 26.17 24.38
C GLN A 254 -3.48 25.66 23.03
N TRP A 255 -3.92 24.48 22.57
CA TRP A 255 -3.55 23.97 21.25
C TRP A 255 -4.00 24.94 20.15
N ASN A 256 -3.10 25.30 19.24
CA ASN A 256 -3.32 26.29 18.20
C ASN A 256 -3.42 25.61 16.82
N PRO A 257 -4.62 25.55 16.20
CA PRO A 257 -4.81 24.82 14.94
C PRO A 257 -4.00 25.34 13.77
N ALA A 258 -3.95 26.67 13.57
CA ALA A 258 -3.24 27.29 12.46
C ALA A 258 -1.71 27.15 12.59
N ARG A 259 -1.17 27.15 13.81
CA ARG A 259 0.26 26.91 14.04
C ARG A 259 0.64 25.44 13.97
N SER A 260 -0.26 24.54 14.35
CA SER A 260 -0.07 23.09 14.18
C SER A 260 -0.04 22.71 12.68
N GLU A 261 -0.95 23.29 11.89
CA GLU A 261 -0.91 23.25 10.42
C GLU A 261 0.41 23.78 9.85
N LYS A 262 0.80 25.00 10.23
CA LYS A 262 2.06 25.63 9.79
C LYS A 262 3.29 24.75 10.10
N LEU A 263 3.42 24.27 11.34
CA LEU A 263 4.53 23.40 11.76
C LEU A 263 4.57 22.11 10.95
N MET A 264 3.42 21.49 10.66
CA MET A 264 3.35 20.27 9.86
C MET A 264 3.80 20.53 8.40
N LEU A 265 3.34 21.62 7.80
CA LEU A 265 3.71 22.02 6.43
C LEU A 265 5.22 22.32 6.32
N GLU A 266 5.77 23.11 7.26
CA GLU A 266 7.20 23.43 7.33
C GLU A 266 8.06 22.17 7.52
N ARG A 267 7.61 21.22 8.35
CA ARG A 267 8.30 19.95 8.55
C ARG A 267 8.29 19.03 7.33
N MET A 268 7.25 19.08 6.50
CA MET A 268 7.17 18.26 5.27
C MET A 268 7.96 18.84 4.09
N GLU A 269 8.21 20.15 4.07
CA GLU A 269 9.09 20.82 3.10
C GLU A 269 10.58 20.58 3.37
N ALA A 270 10.95 20.21 4.60
CA ALA A 270 12.34 19.95 4.97
C ALA A 270 12.95 18.78 4.17
N PRO A 271 14.25 18.84 3.82
CA PRO A 271 14.97 17.72 3.22
C PRO A 271 14.90 16.47 4.12
N MET A 272 14.80 15.30 3.48
CA MET A 272 14.75 14.01 4.16
C MET A 272 16.10 13.64 4.84
N THR A 273 17.19 14.33 4.47
CA THR A 273 18.52 14.21 5.11
C THR A 273 18.54 14.69 6.55
N ASP A 274 17.78 15.74 6.89
CA ASP A 274 17.71 16.35 8.22
C ASP A 274 17.17 15.37 9.29
N TYR A 275 16.56 14.28 8.83
CA TYR A 275 15.93 13.22 9.62
C TYR A 275 16.76 11.91 9.60
N LEU A 276 18.03 11.98 9.18
CA LEU A 276 18.97 10.86 9.12
C LEU A 276 20.26 11.18 9.91
N THR A 277 20.31 10.78 11.18
CA THR A 277 21.54 10.92 11.99
C THR A 277 22.54 9.83 11.61
N LYS A 278 23.72 10.17 11.10
CA LYS A 278 24.78 9.19 10.80
C LYS A 278 25.45 8.66 12.07
N ASP A 279 25.74 7.36 12.11
CA ASP A 279 26.44 6.69 13.22
C ASP A 279 27.95 6.47 12.94
N ALA A 280 28.65 5.93 13.94
CA ALA A 280 30.08 5.62 13.86
C ALA A 280 30.43 4.37 13.02
N ALA A 281 29.44 3.55 12.65
CA ALA A 281 29.58 2.43 11.73
C ALA A 281 29.33 2.84 10.26
N GLY A 282 28.93 4.09 10.01
CA GLY A 282 28.59 4.62 8.69
C GLY A 282 27.15 4.32 8.24
N THR A 283 26.31 3.80 9.13
CA THR A 283 24.86 3.65 8.92
C THR A 283 24.13 4.89 9.45
N TYR A 284 22.81 4.94 9.28
CA TYR A 284 21.97 6.06 9.72
C TYR A 284 20.87 5.59 10.68
N ARG A 285 20.58 6.41 11.69
CA ARG A 285 19.32 6.40 12.42
C ARG A 285 18.30 7.27 11.68
N ILE A 286 17.13 6.72 11.38
CA ILE A 286 15.98 7.52 10.94
C ILE A 286 15.21 8.10 12.14
N ASP A 287 14.89 9.39 12.08
CA ASP A 287 14.13 10.12 13.10
C ASP A 287 12.64 9.72 13.08
N GLY A 288 12.06 9.57 14.29
CA GLY A 288 10.72 9.04 14.51
C GLY A 288 9.59 9.92 13.95
N PHE A 289 9.85 11.19 13.62
CA PHE A 289 8.86 12.07 12.99
C PHE A 289 8.53 11.64 11.56
N VAL A 290 9.50 11.14 10.79
CA VAL A 290 9.28 10.69 9.41
C VAL A 290 8.26 9.55 9.36
N LEU A 291 8.26 8.73 10.43
CA LEU A 291 7.34 7.63 10.63
C LEU A 291 6.00 8.14 11.19
N SER A 292 5.99 9.05 12.16
CA SER A 292 4.75 9.52 12.79
C SER A 292 3.89 10.41 11.89
N MET A 293 4.49 11.37 11.19
CA MET A 293 3.81 12.47 10.51
C MET A 293 2.79 13.18 11.44
N MET A 294 3.25 13.61 12.62
CA MET A 294 2.41 14.26 13.64
C MET A 294 3.09 15.48 14.26
N ALA A 295 2.43 16.64 14.16
CA ALA A 295 2.89 17.91 14.73
C ALA A 295 1.77 18.67 15.45
N GLY A 296 2.10 19.35 16.55
CA GLY A 296 1.17 20.17 17.33
C GLY A 296 1.87 21.38 17.96
N VAL A 297 1.13 22.47 18.12
CA VAL A 297 1.62 23.71 18.76
C VAL A 297 0.69 24.11 19.89
N LEU A 298 1.25 24.33 21.08
CA LEU A 298 0.56 24.90 22.23
C LEU A 298 0.99 26.36 22.44
N GLY A 299 0.03 27.23 22.68
CA GLY A 299 0.23 28.65 22.94
C GLY A 299 0.28 29.52 21.67
N ASP A 300 0.50 30.81 21.89
CA ASP A 300 0.32 31.86 20.86
C ASP A 300 1.61 32.46 20.28
N VAL A 301 2.72 31.74 20.42
CA VAL A 301 4.01 32.07 19.78
C VAL A 301 4.19 31.17 18.56
N ASP A 302 4.63 31.73 17.44
CA ASP A 302 5.01 30.94 16.26
C ASP A 302 6.18 29.98 16.59
N PRO A 303 6.18 28.75 16.05
CA PRO A 303 7.23 27.78 16.36
C PRO A 303 8.58 28.28 15.85
N ILE A 304 9.52 28.52 16.76
CA ILE A 304 10.92 28.72 16.40
C ILE A 304 11.49 27.35 16.06
N ILE A 305 11.40 26.98 14.78
CA ILE A 305 12.19 25.89 14.22
C ILE A 305 13.66 26.36 14.24
N PRO A 306 14.56 25.72 15.01
CA PRO A 306 15.96 26.10 14.99
C PRO A 306 16.52 25.80 13.59
N PRO A 307 17.33 26.70 13.01
CA PRO A 307 18.08 26.38 11.80
C PRO A 307 19.04 25.22 12.10
N ASP A 308 19.22 24.35 11.11
CA ASP A 308 19.97 23.11 11.21
C ASP A 308 21.41 23.31 11.74
N PRO A 309 21.90 22.52 12.71
CA PRO A 309 23.33 22.34 12.96
C PRO A 309 23.95 21.53 11.81
N GLY A 310 24.04 22.17 10.64
CA GLY A 310 24.48 21.54 9.39
C GLY A 310 25.87 20.93 9.46
N GLU A 311 26.17 20.08 8.47
CA GLU A 311 27.39 19.28 8.42
C GLU A 311 28.64 20.09 8.79
N PRO A 312 29.51 19.58 9.68
CA PRO A 312 30.78 20.25 9.96
C PRO A 312 31.57 20.37 8.65
N GLU A 313 32.11 21.57 8.37
CA GLU A 313 32.85 21.82 7.14
C GLU A 313 33.89 20.73 6.90
N PRO A 314 34.00 20.17 5.67
CA PRO A 314 34.99 19.15 5.38
C PRO A 314 36.39 19.75 5.56
N THR A 315 37.08 19.34 6.62
CA THR A 315 38.47 19.73 6.87
C THR A 315 39.30 19.42 5.64
N PRO A 316 40.03 20.39 5.07
CA PRO A 316 40.69 20.21 3.78
C PRO A 316 41.73 19.10 3.84
N GLU A 317 41.60 18.11 2.95
CA GLU A 317 42.57 17.02 2.83
C GLU A 317 43.94 17.58 2.42
N PRO A 318 45.05 17.11 3.04
CA PRO A 318 46.39 17.50 2.63
C PRO A 318 46.72 16.96 1.23
N THR A 319 47.39 17.77 0.42
CA THR A 319 47.75 17.46 -0.97
C THR A 319 48.90 16.44 -1.04
N PRO A 320 49.01 15.61 -2.10
CA PRO A 320 49.88 14.44 -2.13
C PRO A 320 51.30 14.72 -2.65
N GLU A 321 52.27 13.88 -2.23
CA GLU A 321 53.60 13.77 -2.85
C GLU A 321 53.75 12.46 -3.68
N PRO A 322 54.60 12.41 -4.73
CA PRO A 322 54.56 11.32 -5.72
C PRO A 322 55.80 10.40 -5.82
N THR A 323 55.54 9.08 -5.90
CA THR A 323 56.26 8.02 -6.68
C THR A 323 57.77 7.74 -6.39
N PRO A 324 58.40 6.62 -6.87
CA PRO A 324 57.94 5.59 -7.83
C PRO A 324 58.08 4.11 -7.41
N GLU A 325 57.74 3.20 -8.34
CA GLU A 325 57.71 1.73 -8.26
C GLU A 325 59.11 1.07 -8.45
N PRO A 326 59.24 -0.28 -8.32
CA PRO A 326 59.00 -1.14 -9.49
C PRO A 326 58.25 -2.48 -9.25
N ALA A 327 57.64 -3.00 -10.33
CA ALA A 327 57.04 -4.34 -10.49
C ALA A 327 58.14 -5.40 -10.86
N PRO A 328 57.87 -6.69 -11.20
CA PRO A 328 56.60 -7.41 -11.52
C PRO A 328 56.45 -8.76 -10.73
N GLU A 329 55.69 -9.83 -11.08
CA GLU A 329 54.95 -10.26 -12.30
C GLU A 329 53.63 -11.06 -11.92
N PRO A 330 53.14 -12.19 -12.51
CA PRO A 330 51.67 -12.36 -12.66
C PRO A 330 50.99 -13.65 -12.10
N ASP A 331 49.66 -13.57 -11.98
CA ASP A 331 48.63 -14.65 -12.06
C ASP A 331 48.63 -15.81 -11.01
N PRO A 332 47.46 -16.47 -10.71
CA PRO A 332 46.29 -16.64 -11.59
C PRO A 332 44.91 -16.16 -11.07
N ASP A 333 44.12 -15.64 -12.00
CA ASP A 333 42.64 -15.50 -11.96
C ASP A 333 41.90 -16.87 -12.11
N PRO A 334 40.56 -16.95 -11.96
CA PRO A 334 39.75 -16.80 -10.76
C PRO A 334 39.15 -18.13 -10.25
N ASN A 335 38.51 -18.13 -9.08
CA ASN A 335 37.49 -19.13 -8.72
C ASN A 335 36.32 -18.43 -7.97
N PRO A 336 35.05 -18.77 -8.23
CA PRO A 336 33.92 -18.00 -7.71
C PRO A 336 33.55 -18.40 -6.27
N ASP A 337 33.27 -17.41 -5.43
CA ASP A 337 32.72 -17.60 -4.09
C ASP A 337 31.28 -18.14 -4.16
N PRO A 338 30.84 -19.06 -3.27
CA PRO A 338 29.57 -19.77 -3.46
C PRO A 338 28.32 -18.92 -3.21
N ASP A 339 27.29 -19.12 -4.04
CA ASP A 339 25.93 -18.64 -3.81
C ASP A 339 25.37 -19.29 -2.51
N PRO A 340 25.01 -18.53 -1.46
CA PRO A 340 24.50 -19.09 -0.21
C PRO A 340 23.03 -19.54 -0.36
N ASP A 341 22.80 -20.59 -1.14
CA ASP A 341 21.50 -21.22 -1.38
C ASP A 341 21.08 -22.06 -0.14
N GLY A 342 20.88 -21.36 0.98
CA GLY A 342 20.52 -21.88 2.29
C GLY A 342 19.10 -22.47 2.29
N ASN A 343 19.01 -23.73 1.87
CA ASN A 343 17.75 -24.44 1.59
C ASN A 343 16.78 -24.54 2.79
N GLY A 344 15.90 -23.55 2.91
CA GLY A 344 14.73 -23.52 3.81
C GLY A 344 13.57 -24.44 3.41
N ASN A 345 13.87 -25.73 3.15
CA ASN A 345 12.94 -26.85 2.98
C ASN A 345 12.03 -26.87 1.71
N ALA A 346 12.31 -27.83 0.83
CA ALA A 346 11.37 -28.30 -0.20
C ALA A 346 10.99 -29.79 0.04
N GLY A 347 9.94 -30.02 0.85
CA GLY A 347 9.43 -31.36 1.18
C GLY A 347 7.90 -31.40 1.33
N GLY A 348 7.25 -32.42 0.77
CA GLY A 348 5.79 -32.44 0.60
C GLY A 348 4.99 -32.72 1.88
N GLY A 349 4.47 -31.67 2.54
CA GLY A 349 3.45 -31.75 3.57
C GLY A 349 2.68 -30.43 3.70
N ASP A 350 1.35 -30.46 3.58
CA ASP A 350 0.42 -29.31 3.70
C ASP A 350 0.95 -27.96 3.17
N GLY A 351 0.85 -27.75 1.84
CA GLY A 351 1.18 -26.48 1.18
C GLY A 351 0.26 -25.30 1.54
N VAL A 352 0.46 -24.74 2.73
CA VAL A 352 -0.22 -23.57 3.29
C VAL A 352 0.38 -22.28 2.72
N ALA A 353 -0.48 -21.33 2.32
CA ALA A 353 -0.05 -19.99 1.90
C ALA A 353 0.06 -19.06 3.12
N ALA A 354 1.14 -18.29 3.22
CA ALA A 354 1.42 -17.37 4.32
C ALA A 354 0.38 -16.23 4.45
N LYS A 355 0.24 -15.66 5.65
CA LYS A 355 -0.61 -14.49 5.96
C LYS A 355 -0.20 -13.32 5.05
N GLY A 356 -1.16 -12.48 4.66
CA GLY A 356 -0.96 -11.40 3.69
C GLY A 356 -0.86 -11.85 2.22
N THR A 357 -0.36 -13.05 1.92
CA THR A 357 -0.17 -13.50 0.53
C THR A 357 -1.50 -13.75 -0.21
N VAL A 358 -1.46 -13.64 -1.54
CA VAL A 358 -2.64 -13.84 -2.40
C VAL A 358 -2.69 -15.27 -2.91
N VAL A 359 -3.83 -15.97 -2.78
CA VAL A 359 -4.13 -17.25 -3.43
C VAL A 359 -5.16 -17.10 -4.57
N THR A 360 -5.07 -17.97 -5.58
CA THR A 360 -6.05 -18.07 -6.69
C THR A 360 -6.85 -19.36 -6.64
N ALA A 361 -8.14 -19.28 -6.93
CA ALA A 361 -8.99 -20.46 -7.10
C ALA A 361 -8.71 -21.19 -8.42
N THR A 362 -8.45 -22.50 -8.34
CA THR A 362 -8.19 -23.39 -9.50
C THR A 362 -9.41 -24.22 -9.90
N ARG A 363 -10.39 -24.34 -8.99
CA ARG A 363 -11.69 -25.03 -9.15
C ARG A 363 -12.84 -24.11 -8.69
N LYS A 364 -14.09 -24.56 -8.85
CA LYS A 364 -15.25 -23.90 -8.23
C LYS A 364 -15.10 -23.95 -6.69
N ILE A 365 -15.23 -22.80 -6.00
CA ILE A 365 -15.19 -22.70 -4.53
C ILE A 365 -16.30 -21.79 -4.00
N GLY A 366 -16.69 -21.98 -2.75
CA GLY A 366 -17.55 -21.05 -2.02
C GLY A 366 -16.75 -20.19 -1.05
N LEU A 367 -17.23 -18.96 -0.79
CA LEU A 367 -16.83 -18.13 0.33
C LEU A 367 -17.92 -18.24 1.42
N TYR A 368 -17.52 -18.43 2.68
CA TYR A 368 -18.43 -18.72 3.79
C TYR A 368 -18.25 -17.70 4.93
N ARG A 369 -19.33 -17.40 5.67
CA ARG A 369 -19.34 -16.52 6.84
C ARG A 369 -18.53 -17.07 8.02
N THR A 370 -18.40 -18.39 8.13
CA THR A 370 -17.69 -19.07 9.22
C THR A 370 -16.79 -20.19 8.70
N LYS A 371 -15.89 -20.69 9.54
CA LYS A 371 -15.02 -21.84 9.24
C LYS A 371 -15.77 -23.16 8.95
N ASN A 372 -17.04 -23.24 9.38
CA ASN A 372 -17.92 -24.40 9.20
C ASN A 372 -18.80 -24.19 7.95
N PHE A 373 -18.48 -24.94 6.89
CA PHE A 373 -19.02 -24.71 5.54
C PHE A 373 -20.37 -25.42 5.37
N THR A 374 -21.46 -24.63 5.29
CA THR A 374 -22.82 -25.12 5.03
C THR A 374 -23.49 -24.30 3.93
N THR A 375 -24.68 -24.69 3.49
CA THR A 375 -25.48 -23.88 2.54
C THR A 375 -25.88 -22.54 3.12
N GLN A 376 -26.16 -22.47 4.43
CA GLN A 376 -26.57 -21.26 5.16
C GLN A 376 -25.39 -20.32 5.46
N THR A 377 -24.17 -20.85 5.68
CA THR A 377 -22.99 -20.00 5.93
C THR A 377 -22.36 -19.48 4.63
N ARG A 378 -22.61 -20.10 3.47
CA ARG A 378 -22.08 -19.66 2.17
C ARG A 378 -22.61 -18.27 1.77
N ARG A 379 -21.71 -17.29 1.59
CA ARG A 379 -21.99 -15.96 1.02
C ARG A 379 -22.09 -15.99 -0.50
N GLN A 380 -21.13 -16.65 -1.14
CA GLN A 380 -20.91 -16.52 -2.60
C GLN A 380 -20.36 -17.81 -3.20
N TRP A 381 -20.71 -18.09 -4.46
CA TRP A 381 -20.07 -19.11 -5.30
C TRP A 381 -19.14 -18.45 -6.32
N TYR A 382 -17.92 -18.98 -6.44
CA TYR A 382 -16.95 -18.63 -7.48
C TYR A 382 -16.82 -19.80 -8.44
N ALA A 383 -17.07 -19.56 -9.72
CA ALA A 383 -16.98 -20.54 -10.80
C ALA A 383 -15.52 -20.95 -11.10
N LYS A 384 -15.38 -22.05 -11.84
CA LYS A 384 -14.08 -22.46 -12.42
C LYS A 384 -13.77 -21.53 -13.61
N LYS A 385 -12.99 -20.48 -13.38
CA LYS A 385 -12.54 -19.53 -14.39
C LYS A 385 -11.29 -20.03 -15.14
N ALA A 386 -11.06 -19.49 -16.33
CA ALA A 386 -9.81 -19.67 -17.07
C ALA A 386 -8.65 -18.91 -16.38
N ARG A 387 -7.41 -19.23 -16.75
CA ARG A 387 -6.23 -18.84 -15.98
C ARG A 387 -6.07 -17.32 -15.75
N PRO A 388 -6.29 -16.43 -16.74
CA PRO A 388 -6.20 -14.98 -16.52
C PRO A 388 -7.31 -14.42 -15.63
N ASP A 389 -8.48 -15.06 -15.60
CA ASP A 389 -9.69 -14.56 -14.94
C ASP A 389 -9.94 -15.23 -13.57
N ARG A 390 -8.93 -15.91 -13.00
CA ARG A 390 -9.09 -16.65 -11.74
C ARG A 390 -9.42 -15.73 -10.55
N PRO A 391 -10.40 -16.10 -9.70
CA PRO A 391 -10.67 -15.42 -8.44
C PRO A 391 -9.42 -15.40 -7.56
N MET A 392 -9.05 -14.22 -7.08
CA MET A 392 -7.95 -13.95 -6.15
C MET A 392 -8.48 -13.62 -4.75
N PHE A 393 -7.75 -14.08 -3.73
CA PHE A 393 -8.07 -13.86 -2.32
C PHE A 393 -6.78 -13.58 -1.55
N VAL A 394 -6.73 -12.49 -0.80
CA VAL A 394 -5.67 -12.28 0.22
C VAL A 394 -5.98 -13.17 1.42
N VAL A 395 -5.01 -13.94 1.89
CA VAL A 395 -5.09 -14.69 3.16
C VAL A 395 -4.92 -13.71 4.31
N THR A 396 -6.00 -13.42 5.03
CA THR A 396 -5.97 -12.51 6.19
C THR A 396 -5.71 -13.23 7.51
N GLY A 397 -5.85 -14.56 7.53
CA GLY A 397 -5.65 -15.40 8.71
C GLY A 397 -6.05 -16.86 8.47
N TYR A 398 -6.05 -17.65 9.54
CA TYR A 398 -6.30 -19.08 9.50
C TYR A 398 -7.39 -19.49 10.47
N ALA A 399 -8.13 -20.56 10.14
CA ALA A 399 -9.01 -21.21 11.11
C ALA A 399 -9.06 -22.71 10.89
N ARG A 400 -9.02 -23.48 11.98
CA ARG A 400 -9.27 -24.93 11.97
C ARG A 400 -10.69 -25.22 12.47
N THR A 401 -11.39 -26.13 11.81
CA THR A 401 -12.65 -26.70 12.32
C THR A 401 -12.37 -27.58 13.55
N ALA A 402 -13.40 -28.00 14.29
CA ALA A 402 -13.24 -28.97 15.39
C ALA A 402 -12.62 -30.32 14.93
N LYS A 403 -12.68 -30.64 13.63
CA LYS A 403 -12.01 -31.79 13.00
C LYS A 403 -10.68 -31.39 12.35
N GLY A 404 -9.91 -30.48 12.98
CA GLY A 404 -8.58 -29.99 12.56
C GLY A 404 -8.47 -29.29 11.20
N THR A 405 -9.55 -29.26 10.40
CA THR A 405 -9.50 -28.96 8.97
C THR A 405 -9.22 -27.49 8.71
N LEU A 406 -8.10 -27.18 8.05
CA LEU A 406 -7.68 -25.81 7.77
C LEU A 406 -8.61 -25.09 6.76
N ARG A 407 -8.89 -23.83 7.08
CA ARG A 407 -9.50 -22.79 6.24
C ARG A 407 -8.59 -21.59 6.19
N TYR A 408 -8.52 -20.92 5.04
CA TYR A 408 -8.04 -19.54 4.99
C TYR A 408 -9.22 -18.64 5.35
N GLN A 409 -9.00 -17.73 6.30
CA GLN A 409 -9.76 -16.49 6.38
C GLN A 409 -9.21 -15.56 5.30
N VAL A 410 -10.09 -14.91 4.54
CA VAL A 410 -9.71 -14.17 3.34
C VAL A 410 -10.51 -12.89 3.11
N ARG A 411 -9.92 -12.00 2.31
CA ARG A 411 -10.59 -10.89 1.61
C ARG A 411 -10.50 -11.13 0.09
N ASP A 412 -11.61 -11.04 -0.62
CA ASP A 412 -11.64 -11.05 -2.08
C ASP A 412 -10.93 -9.80 -2.65
N VAL A 413 -10.03 -9.99 -3.62
CA VAL A 413 -9.26 -8.91 -4.28
C VAL A 413 -9.41 -8.95 -5.81
N ASN A 414 -10.63 -9.21 -6.29
CA ASN A 414 -10.95 -9.17 -7.71
C ASN A 414 -11.52 -7.80 -8.08
N HIS A 415 -10.63 -6.80 -8.21
CA HIS A 415 -10.95 -5.37 -8.32
C HIS A 415 -12.10 -5.01 -9.29
N GLN A 416 -12.21 -5.70 -10.43
CA GLN A 416 -13.25 -5.47 -11.45
C GLN A 416 -14.57 -6.25 -11.23
N SER A 417 -14.73 -6.95 -10.11
CA SER A 417 -15.88 -7.80 -9.82
C SER A 417 -16.75 -7.24 -8.69
N LYS A 418 -18.08 -7.49 -8.77
CA LYS A 418 -19.06 -7.23 -7.70
C LYS A 418 -18.80 -8.00 -6.38
N THR A 419 -17.70 -8.75 -6.31
CA THR A 419 -17.28 -9.56 -5.16
C THR A 419 -16.03 -9.03 -4.45
N ARG A 420 -15.36 -7.98 -4.98
CA ARG A 420 -14.22 -7.29 -4.34
C ARG A 420 -14.56 -6.95 -2.88
N GLY A 421 -13.61 -7.14 -1.97
CA GLY A 421 -13.77 -6.80 -0.55
C GLY A 421 -14.60 -7.79 0.26
N LEU A 422 -15.30 -8.77 -0.35
CA LEU A 422 -16.03 -9.78 0.41
C LEU A 422 -15.08 -10.60 1.29
N THR A 423 -15.28 -10.50 2.60
CA THR A 423 -14.55 -11.25 3.62
C THR A 423 -15.25 -12.56 4.00
N GLY A 424 -14.48 -13.52 4.52
CA GLY A 424 -14.99 -14.78 5.03
C GLY A 424 -13.94 -15.88 4.97
N TYR A 425 -14.39 -17.12 4.77
CA TYR A 425 -13.54 -18.31 4.77
C TYR A 425 -13.63 -19.07 3.46
N VAL A 426 -12.48 -19.57 2.97
CA VAL A 426 -12.36 -20.46 1.80
C VAL A 426 -11.56 -21.72 2.16
N THR A 427 -11.64 -22.74 1.30
CA THR A 427 -10.89 -23.99 1.49
C THR A 427 -9.38 -23.76 1.33
N ALA A 428 -8.57 -24.20 2.30
CA ALA A 428 -7.12 -24.16 2.18
C ALA A 428 -6.53 -25.28 1.30
N LYS A 429 -7.31 -26.32 0.97
CA LYS A 429 -6.85 -27.49 0.21
C LYS A 429 -6.23 -27.10 -1.15
N ALA A 430 -4.95 -27.43 -1.34
CA ALA A 430 -4.16 -27.14 -2.55
C ALA A 430 -4.81 -27.61 -3.88
N ALA A 431 -5.66 -28.63 -3.84
CA ALA A 431 -6.44 -29.07 -5.01
C ALA A 431 -7.41 -27.99 -5.54
N TYR A 432 -7.78 -26.99 -4.74
CA TYR A 432 -8.76 -25.93 -5.06
C TYR A 432 -8.15 -24.52 -5.12
N VAL A 433 -7.03 -24.28 -4.44
CA VAL A 433 -6.36 -22.97 -4.34
C VAL A 433 -4.84 -23.13 -4.46
N THR A 434 -4.16 -22.11 -4.99
CA THR A 434 -2.69 -22.07 -5.11
C THR A 434 -2.19 -20.63 -4.92
N PRO A 435 -0.99 -20.38 -4.36
CA PRO A 435 -0.40 -19.04 -4.33
C PRO A 435 -0.44 -18.38 -5.70
N THR A 436 -0.82 -17.10 -5.77
CA THR A 436 -1.01 -16.35 -7.02
C THR A 436 0.31 -16.11 -7.74
N TYR A 437 1.41 -16.01 -7.00
CA TYR A 437 2.75 -15.81 -7.51
C TYR A 437 3.51 -17.15 -7.63
N TYR A 438 4.45 -17.26 -8.57
CA TYR A 438 5.43 -18.36 -8.55
C TYR A 438 6.38 -18.19 -7.37
N GLN A 439 6.87 -19.30 -6.81
CA GLN A 439 7.86 -19.29 -5.73
C GLN A 439 9.23 -19.65 -6.29
N GLY A 440 9.32 -20.74 -7.05
CA GLY A 440 10.53 -21.10 -7.81
C GLY A 440 10.66 -20.40 -9.17
N ARG A 441 11.90 -20.32 -9.66
CA ARG A 441 12.28 -19.86 -11.00
C ARG A 441 11.68 -20.73 -12.11
N HIS A 442 11.29 -20.11 -13.22
CA HIS A 442 10.99 -20.82 -14.47
C HIS A 442 11.75 -20.18 -15.64
N ALA A 443 12.70 -20.91 -16.24
CA ALA A 443 13.66 -20.37 -17.22
C ALA A 443 13.03 -19.67 -18.45
N VAL A 444 11.80 -20.04 -18.81
CA VAL A 444 10.96 -19.28 -19.74
C VAL A 444 9.53 -19.17 -19.25
N VAL A 445 8.90 -18.03 -19.53
CA VAL A 445 7.48 -17.78 -19.28
C VAL A 445 6.82 -17.18 -20.53
N THR A 446 5.54 -17.47 -20.75
CA THR A 446 4.72 -16.84 -21.80
C THR A 446 3.73 -15.86 -21.17
N VAL A 447 3.63 -14.65 -21.71
CA VAL A 447 2.61 -13.67 -21.30
C VAL A 447 1.23 -14.13 -21.76
N ILE A 448 0.27 -14.23 -20.84
CA ILE A 448 -1.09 -14.74 -21.10
C ILE A 448 -2.20 -13.72 -20.87
N ASN A 449 -1.90 -12.59 -20.23
CA ASN A 449 -2.83 -11.48 -20.05
C ASN A 449 -3.28 -10.89 -21.41
N PRO A 450 -4.58 -10.67 -21.67
CA PRO A 450 -5.05 -10.06 -22.93
C PRO A 450 -4.49 -8.67 -23.21
N GLN A 451 -4.23 -7.89 -22.15
CA GLN A 451 -3.62 -6.56 -22.18
C GLN A 451 -2.08 -6.60 -22.25
N GLY A 452 -1.46 -7.78 -22.24
CA GLY A 452 0.00 -7.95 -22.16
C GLY A 452 0.56 -7.74 -20.75
N ALA A 453 1.88 -7.62 -20.65
CA ALA A 453 2.61 -7.35 -19.40
C ALA A 453 3.84 -6.50 -19.70
N ASN A 454 4.24 -5.61 -18.78
CA ASN A 454 5.42 -4.76 -18.97
C ASN A 454 6.67 -5.38 -18.30
N ALA A 455 7.85 -4.94 -18.72
CA ALA A 455 9.09 -5.09 -17.96
C ALA A 455 9.60 -3.73 -17.50
N TYR A 456 10.34 -3.72 -16.39
CA TYR A 456 10.58 -2.57 -15.52
C TYR A 456 12.04 -2.52 -15.05
N ARG A 457 12.56 -1.35 -14.67
CA ARG A 457 13.95 -1.24 -14.16
C ARG A 457 14.09 -1.73 -12.72
N GLN A 458 13.09 -1.52 -11.88
CA GLN A 458 13.15 -1.77 -10.43
C GLN A 458 12.35 -3.01 -9.99
N LYS A 459 12.71 -3.57 -8.82
CA LYS A 459 12.12 -4.78 -8.22
C LYS A 459 10.61 -4.63 -7.97
N ASN A 460 10.18 -3.45 -7.59
CA ASN A 460 8.80 -3.10 -7.26
C ASN A 460 7.84 -3.11 -8.46
N LEU A 461 8.36 -2.82 -9.68
CA LEU A 461 7.68 -2.60 -10.96
C LEU A 461 7.41 -1.11 -11.31
N THR A 462 8.27 -0.18 -10.88
CA THR A 462 8.35 1.19 -11.44
C THR A 462 9.25 1.27 -12.69
N GLN A 463 9.33 2.45 -13.32
CA GLN A 463 10.26 2.74 -14.42
C GLN A 463 10.13 1.72 -15.57
N LYS A 464 8.96 1.70 -16.22
CA LYS A 464 8.62 0.81 -17.35
C LYS A 464 9.64 0.94 -18.49
N VAL A 465 10.31 -0.16 -18.81
CA VAL A 465 11.29 -0.27 -19.92
C VAL A 465 10.64 -0.67 -21.23
N ARG A 466 9.75 -1.68 -21.21
CA ARG A 466 9.14 -2.24 -22.43
C ARG A 466 7.83 -2.95 -22.16
N HIS A 467 7.10 -3.24 -23.23
CA HIS A 467 5.82 -3.95 -23.19
C HIS A 467 5.86 -5.28 -23.98
N PHE A 468 5.44 -6.37 -23.34
CA PHE A 468 5.22 -7.68 -23.96
C PHE A 468 3.74 -7.90 -24.25
N ARG A 469 3.42 -8.14 -25.52
CA ARG A 469 2.08 -8.52 -25.99
C ARG A 469 1.75 -9.96 -25.56
N GLN A 470 0.45 -10.25 -25.47
CA GLN A 470 -0.04 -11.60 -25.20
C GLN A 470 0.54 -12.63 -26.19
N GLY A 471 1.03 -13.76 -25.68
CA GLY A 471 1.67 -14.82 -26.45
C GLY A 471 3.19 -14.69 -26.60
N GLN A 472 3.81 -13.56 -26.22
CA GLN A 472 5.28 -13.46 -26.23
C GLN A 472 5.90 -14.34 -25.14
N VAL A 473 6.97 -15.04 -25.50
CA VAL A 473 7.81 -15.84 -24.59
C VAL A 473 8.99 -14.98 -24.13
N VAL A 474 9.27 -15.01 -22.83
CA VAL A 474 10.31 -14.23 -22.16
C VAL A 474 11.28 -15.19 -21.45
N LYS A 475 12.59 -14.93 -21.55
CA LYS A 475 13.64 -15.67 -20.82
C LYS A 475 13.84 -15.08 -19.42
N VAL A 476 14.07 -15.94 -18.42
CA VAL A 476 14.20 -15.56 -17.01
C VAL A 476 15.58 -15.96 -16.47
N LYS A 477 16.33 -14.97 -15.95
CA LYS A 477 17.60 -15.19 -15.24
C LYS A 477 17.33 -15.83 -13.88
N ARG A 478 16.59 -15.15 -13.00
CA ARG A 478 16.21 -15.64 -11.65
C ARG A 478 14.78 -15.21 -11.28
N ILE A 479 14.28 -15.72 -10.16
CA ILE A 479 13.12 -15.12 -9.46
C ILE A 479 13.64 -14.35 -8.24
N VAL A 480 12.93 -13.31 -7.80
CA VAL A 480 13.16 -12.64 -6.51
C VAL A 480 11.83 -12.39 -5.81
N HIS A 481 11.88 -12.23 -4.49
CA HIS A 481 10.75 -11.78 -3.68
C HIS A 481 10.65 -10.25 -3.71
N HIS A 482 9.45 -9.75 -3.40
CA HIS A 482 9.15 -8.33 -3.29
C HIS A 482 7.93 -8.16 -2.37
N ARG A 483 8.18 -7.92 -1.08
CA ARG A 483 7.17 -8.02 -0.03
C ARG A 483 6.41 -9.37 -0.17
N LEU A 484 5.10 -9.37 0.02
CA LEU A 484 4.18 -10.54 -0.14
C LEU A 484 4.01 -11.09 -1.58
N THR A 485 4.90 -10.76 -2.51
CA THR A 485 4.81 -11.09 -3.95
C THR A 485 6.17 -11.48 -4.55
N THR A 486 6.23 -11.93 -5.80
CA THR A 486 7.50 -12.26 -6.47
C THR A 486 7.60 -11.67 -7.88
N ARG A 487 8.83 -11.66 -8.42
CA ARG A 487 9.23 -11.06 -9.69
C ARG A 487 10.17 -11.99 -10.44
N PHE A 488 10.01 -12.09 -11.76
CA PHE A 488 11.02 -12.69 -12.62
C PHE A 488 12.02 -11.62 -13.07
N VAL A 489 13.29 -11.81 -12.73
CA VAL A 489 14.41 -11.05 -13.28
C VAL A 489 14.73 -11.63 -14.65
N LEU A 490 14.68 -10.80 -15.67
CA LEU A 490 14.89 -11.21 -17.06
C LEU A 490 16.39 -11.26 -17.37
N THR A 491 16.74 -11.76 -18.57
CA THR A 491 18.15 -11.93 -18.96
C THR A 491 18.92 -10.62 -19.13
N ASP A 492 18.22 -9.50 -19.23
CA ASP A 492 18.74 -8.12 -19.31
C ASP A 492 18.51 -7.34 -18.00
N GLY A 493 18.39 -8.03 -16.87
CA GLY A 493 18.22 -7.44 -15.54
C GLY A 493 16.83 -6.87 -15.24
N THR A 494 16.03 -6.54 -16.27
CA THR A 494 14.69 -5.97 -16.08
C THR A 494 13.74 -6.91 -15.34
N TYR A 495 12.77 -6.36 -14.60
CA TYR A 495 11.82 -7.10 -13.78
C TYR A 495 10.48 -7.29 -14.48
N LEU A 496 9.88 -8.47 -14.33
CA LEU A 496 8.55 -8.84 -14.82
C LEU A 496 7.73 -9.46 -13.69
N THR A 497 6.44 -9.14 -13.60
CA THR A 497 5.54 -9.76 -12.62
C THR A 497 5.52 -11.30 -12.71
N ALA A 498 5.63 -11.98 -11.57
CA ALA A 498 5.49 -13.44 -11.48
C ALA A 498 4.04 -13.88 -11.17
N ASN A 499 3.04 -13.02 -11.39
CA ASN A 499 1.63 -13.35 -11.18
C ASN A 499 1.13 -14.40 -12.19
N LYS A 500 0.66 -15.55 -11.68
CA LYS A 500 0.19 -16.71 -12.46
C LYS A 500 -1.05 -16.43 -13.33
N LYS A 501 -1.76 -15.31 -13.15
CA LYS A 501 -2.84 -14.85 -14.05
C LYS A 501 -2.27 -14.12 -15.27
N LEU A 502 -1.15 -13.43 -15.11
CA LEU A 502 -0.52 -12.58 -16.15
C LEU A 502 0.52 -13.36 -16.98
N VAL A 503 1.25 -14.29 -16.35
CA VAL A 503 2.31 -15.11 -16.98
C VAL A 503 2.17 -16.61 -16.69
N GLN A 504 2.47 -17.42 -17.70
CA GLN A 504 2.44 -18.89 -17.66
C GLN A 504 3.85 -19.46 -17.85
N ALA A 505 4.31 -20.31 -16.93
CA ALA A 505 5.55 -21.05 -17.07
C ALA A 505 5.59 -21.92 -18.34
N GLY A 506 6.76 -22.00 -18.97
CA GLY A 506 6.97 -22.70 -20.23
C GLY A 506 6.59 -21.87 -21.46
N LYS A 507 6.79 -22.48 -22.65
CA LYS A 507 6.34 -21.93 -23.94
C LYS A 507 4.88 -22.35 -24.19
N ARG A 508 3.96 -21.40 -24.35
CA ARG A 508 2.58 -21.66 -24.80
C ARG A 508 2.45 -21.32 -26.28
N GLN A 509 2.03 -22.27 -27.10
CA GLN A 509 1.74 -22.01 -28.51
C GLN A 509 0.54 -21.04 -28.65
N SER A 510 0.72 -19.98 -29.44
CA SER A 510 -0.32 -19.03 -29.82
C SER A 510 -0.99 -19.47 -31.12
N VAL A 511 -2.32 -19.49 -31.15
CA VAL A 511 -3.07 -19.61 -32.42
C VAL A 511 -2.85 -18.33 -33.23
N GLN A 512 -2.27 -18.44 -34.42
CA GLN A 512 -2.03 -17.29 -35.32
C GLN A 512 -3.09 -17.15 -36.42
N LYS A 513 -3.73 -18.27 -36.82
CA LYS A 513 -4.72 -18.33 -37.90
C LYS A 513 -5.83 -19.32 -37.56
N ILE A 514 -7.03 -19.02 -38.03
CA ILE A 514 -8.17 -19.95 -37.99
C ILE A 514 -8.89 -19.97 -39.35
N ARG A 515 -9.37 -21.14 -39.77
CA ARG A 515 -10.28 -21.31 -40.90
C ARG A 515 -11.71 -21.50 -40.38
N VAL A 516 -12.65 -20.73 -40.92
CA VAL A 516 -14.07 -20.78 -40.55
C VAL A 516 -14.69 -22.05 -41.16
N ARG A 517 -15.32 -22.90 -40.33
CA ARG A 517 -15.99 -24.16 -40.74
C ARG A 517 -17.49 -24.01 -40.94
N ARG A 518 -18.13 -23.14 -40.15
CA ARG A 518 -19.56 -22.78 -40.22
C ARG A 518 -19.67 -21.27 -40.08
N ALA A 519 -20.74 -20.65 -40.59
CA ALA A 519 -20.86 -19.19 -40.52
C ALA A 519 -20.79 -18.68 -39.05
N ILE A 520 -20.01 -17.62 -38.82
CA ILE A 520 -19.80 -16.99 -37.51
C ILE A 520 -19.96 -15.48 -37.60
N TYR A 521 -19.97 -14.81 -36.46
CA TYR A 521 -19.90 -13.36 -36.37
C TYR A 521 -18.69 -12.91 -35.53
N ARG A 522 -18.18 -11.72 -35.85
CA ARG A 522 -17.31 -10.92 -34.98
C ARG A 522 -18.17 -9.96 -34.14
N TYR A 523 -17.79 -9.86 -32.88
CA TYR A 523 -18.41 -9.02 -31.86
C TYR A 523 -17.40 -8.06 -31.26
N GLN A 524 -17.86 -7.03 -30.56
CA GLN A 524 -16.99 -6.02 -29.95
C GLN A 524 -16.23 -6.56 -28.73
N THR A 525 -16.84 -7.47 -27.97
CA THR A 525 -16.32 -8.01 -26.70
C THR A 525 -16.20 -9.54 -26.70
N ALA A 526 -15.48 -10.10 -25.73
CA ALA A 526 -15.42 -11.54 -25.52
C ALA A 526 -16.77 -12.15 -25.08
N ASP A 527 -17.65 -11.35 -24.49
CA ASP A 527 -19.02 -11.68 -24.12
C ASP A 527 -20.01 -11.66 -25.30
N PHE A 528 -19.53 -11.36 -26.51
CA PHE A 528 -20.33 -11.26 -27.72
C PHE A 528 -21.42 -10.17 -27.67
N THR A 529 -21.16 -9.08 -26.94
CA THR A 529 -21.97 -7.87 -27.09
C THR A 529 -21.71 -7.21 -28.45
N GLN A 530 -22.78 -6.69 -29.06
CA GLN A 530 -22.83 -6.02 -30.36
C GLN A 530 -22.22 -6.83 -31.53
N ARG A 531 -23.08 -7.53 -32.27
CA ARG A 531 -22.75 -8.26 -33.52
C ARG A 531 -22.32 -7.26 -34.61
N LYS A 532 -21.07 -7.31 -35.09
CA LYS A 532 -20.51 -6.34 -36.05
C LYS A 532 -20.41 -6.85 -37.49
N GLN A 533 -19.85 -8.04 -37.71
CA GLN A 533 -19.54 -8.57 -39.06
C GLN A 533 -19.77 -10.07 -39.13
N ARG A 534 -20.34 -10.58 -40.25
CA ARG A 534 -20.49 -12.02 -40.53
C ARG A 534 -19.26 -12.53 -41.28
N TYR A 535 -18.88 -13.78 -41.02
CA TYR A 535 -17.91 -14.54 -41.81
C TYR A 535 -18.54 -15.87 -42.27
N THR A 536 -18.22 -16.28 -43.50
CA THR A 536 -18.71 -17.50 -44.14
C THR A 536 -17.71 -18.65 -43.99
N ALA A 537 -18.17 -19.89 -44.23
CA ALA A 537 -17.29 -21.05 -44.24
C ALA A 537 -16.18 -20.91 -45.30
N GLY A 538 -15.01 -21.49 -45.04
CA GLY A 538 -13.82 -21.40 -45.89
C GLY A 538 -12.95 -20.15 -45.66
N GLN A 539 -13.52 -19.05 -45.16
CA GLN A 539 -12.74 -17.84 -44.87
C GLN A 539 -11.67 -18.10 -43.80
N THR A 540 -10.52 -17.41 -43.91
CA THR A 540 -9.39 -17.56 -43.01
C THR A 540 -9.09 -16.24 -42.30
N LEU A 541 -8.99 -16.27 -40.97
CA LEU A 541 -8.84 -15.08 -40.12
C LEU A 541 -7.50 -15.13 -39.38
N LYS A 542 -6.76 -14.02 -39.39
CA LYS A 542 -5.58 -13.81 -38.53
C LYS A 542 -6.02 -13.58 -37.09
N VAL A 543 -5.54 -14.41 -36.18
CA VAL A 543 -5.74 -14.28 -34.75
C VAL A 543 -4.59 -13.43 -34.16
N VAL A 544 -4.95 -12.46 -33.33
CA VAL A 544 -4.03 -11.48 -32.73
C VAL A 544 -4.02 -11.54 -31.19
N GLY A 545 -4.60 -12.60 -30.63
CA GLY A 545 -4.70 -12.84 -29.19
C GLY A 545 -5.92 -13.70 -28.84
N TRP A 546 -6.18 -13.89 -27.55
CA TRP A 546 -7.35 -14.58 -27.03
C TRP A 546 -7.85 -13.91 -25.75
N ALA A 547 -9.13 -14.11 -25.48
CA ALA A 547 -9.78 -13.72 -24.23
C ALA A 547 -10.76 -14.82 -23.80
N TYR A 548 -11.43 -14.63 -22.67
CA TYR A 548 -12.50 -15.50 -22.22
C TYR A 548 -13.76 -14.67 -21.94
N SER A 549 -14.94 -15.29 -22.04
CA SER A 549 -16.19 -14.65 -21.61
C SER A 549 -16.26 -14.49 -20.09
N HIS A 550 -17.04 -13.51 -19.68
CA HIS A 550 -17.38 -13.15 -18.30
C HIS A 550 -16.14 -12.85 -17.44
N PRO A 551 -15.14 -12.06 -17.89
CA PRO A 551 -13.88 -11.89 -17.16
C PRO A 551 -14.07 -11.30 -15.74
N THR A 552 -15.10 -10.46 -15.56
CA THR A 552 -15.42 -9.78 -14.30
C THR A 552 -16.50 -10.49 -13.46
N ASP A 553 -17.39 -11.26 -14.07
CA ASP A 553 -18.42 -12.03 -13.37
C ASP A 553 -17.85 -13.40 -12.95
N LEU A 554 -17.58 -13.53 -11.66
CA LEU A 554 -17.02 -14.73 -11.08
C LEU A 554 -18.06 -15.81 -10.74
N THR A 555 -19.36 -15.55 -10.93
CA THR A 555 -20.41 -16.60 -10.83
C THR A 555 -20.46 -17.48 -12.07
N GLN A 556 -20.01 -16.97 -13.22
CA GLN A 556 -20.09 -17.64 -14.53
C GLN A 556 -18.77 -18.27 -14.97
N GLY A 557 -18.85 -19.31 -15.81
CA GLY A 557 -17.67 -19.96 -16.41
C GLY A 557 -16.91 -19.06 -17.40
N SER A 558 -15.74 -19.51 -17.85
CA SER A 558 -14.92 -18.80 -18.87
C SER A 558 -14.97 -19.54 -20.20
N THR A 559 -15.53 -18.94 -21.26
CA THR A 559 -15.51 -19.53 -22.62
C THR A 559 -14.45 -18.87 -23.50
N LEU A 560 -13.54 -19.65 -24.10
CA LEU A 560 -12.46 -19.13 -24.95
C LEU A 560 -12.99 -18.38 -26.19
N ARG A 561 -12.35 -17.25 -26.51
CA ARG A 561 -12.58 -16.41 -27.69
C ARG A 561 -11.25 -16.10 -28.38
N TYR A 562 -11.24 -16.08 -29.71
CA TYR A 562 -10.10 -15.56 -30.46
C TYR A 562 -10.31 -14.07 -30.74
N ARG A 563 -9.26 -13.26 -30.51
CA ARG A 563 -9.22 -11.86 -30.90
C ARG A 563 -8.74 -11.76 -32.35
N VAL A 564 -9.44 -10.99 -33.16
CA VAL A 564 -9.15 -10.76 -34.59
C VAL A 564 -9.18 -9.25 -34.87
N ALA A 565 -8.89 -8.84 -36.10
CA ALA A 565 -9.03 -7.44 -36.50
C ALA A 565 -10.47 -6.93 -36.25
N GLY A 566 -10.59 -5.88 -35.44
CA GLY A 566 -11.87 -5.22 -35.10
C GLY A 566 -12.78 -5.96 -34.10
N GLY A 567 -12.29 -6.97 -33.34
CA GLY A 567 -13.10 -7.60 -32.30
C GLY A 567 -12.77 -9.06 -31.96
N TYR A 568 -13.78 -9.81 -31.53
CA TYR A 568 -13.66 -11.21 -31.08
C TYR A 568 -14.58 -12.15 -31.87
N VAL A 569 -14.13 -13.39 -32.05
CA VAL A 569 -14.88 -14.49 -32.68
C VAL A 569 -14.82 -15.75 -31.80
N THR A 570 -15.66 -16.74 -32.13
CA THR A 570 -15.72 -18.00 -31.38
C THR A 570 -14.45 -18.82 -31.54
N ALA A 571 -14.06 -19.53 -30.49
CA ALA A 571 -13.00 -20.53 -30.50
C ALA A 571 -13.53 -21.98 -30.49
N ASN A 572 -14.85 -22.19 -30.63
CA ASN A 572 -15.44 -23.53 -30.69
C ASN A 572 -15.01 -24.26 -31.98
N ALA A 573 -14.39 -25.44 -31.83
CA ALA A 573 -13.89 -26.29 -32.90
C ALA A 573 -14.94 -26.71 -33.96
N GLN A 574 -16.23 -26.71 -33.60
CA GLN A 574 -17.33 -26.95 -34.54
C GLN A 574 -17.53 -25.82 -35.57
N TYR A 575 -17.08 -24.60 -35.23
CA TYR A 575 -17.26 -23.39 -36.03
C TYR A 575 -15.95 -22.87 -36.63
N VAL A 576 -14.82 -23.11 -35.99
CA VAL A 576 -13.49 -22.68 -36.46
C VAL A 576 -12.45 -23.78 -36.28
N GLN A 577 -11.51 -23.89 -37.20
CA GLN A 577 -10.36 -24.79 -37.14
C GLN A 577 -9.09 -23.97 -36.98
N VAL A 578 -8.26 -24.31 -35.98
CA VAL A 578 -6.88 -23.81 -35.90
C VAL A 578 -6.09 -24.37 -37.08
N ILE A 579 -5.40 -23.49 -37.80
CA ILE A 579 -4.42 -23.86 -38.82
C ILE A 579 -3.06 -23.28 -38.40
N LYS A 580 -1.98 -23.98 -38.78
CA LYS A 580 -0.60 -23.56 -38.50
C LYS A 580 -0.18 -22.44 -39.47
#